data_AF-A0A542WZN5-F1
#
_entry.id   AF-A0A542WZN5-F1
#
_cell.length_a   1.000
_cell.length_b   1.000
_cell.length_c   1.000
_cell.angle_alpha   90.00
_cell.angle_beta   90.00
_cell.angle_gamma   90.00
#
_symmetry.space_group_name_H-M   'P 1'
#
loop_
_entity.id
_entity.type
_entity.pdbx_description
1 polymer ?
#
loop_
_entity_poly.entity_id
_entity_poly.type
_entity_poly.pdbx_seq_one_letter_code
_entity_poly.pdbx_strand_id
1 'polypeptide(L)'
;MQGGLRKITPLVGAVLAASLLAGCGGSAEGRQPTPTKTCPAEVPAPTAKIAPSTIYLNVVNASSKGGLAAQTSKLLGWRGFKVLEVSNQSVMDDRPAPKAAEIRYGKSGRQIALTVATQVQNPVLVEDDRTDPTVDLVLGDSFALVPVPPPPPSQVKVNVYNTTYRSGLSGEVSKQLEARGFTVLSNGNDPSKSFLPDDVALIRHGERGEPNARRVALQFKGARLVQDGREGTDVDVALGNKYSQLVPEAQATPPPTPKPSRPPGC
;
A
#
# COMPACT_ATOMS: atom_id res chain seq x y z
N MET A 1 -56.02 41.80 -23.86
CA MET A 1 -57.27 41.64 -24.63
C MET A 1 -57.42 40.16 -24.93
N GLN A 2 -58.59 39.60 -24.56
CA GLN A 2 -59.12 38.25 -24.85
C GLN A 2 -58.26 37.06 -24.36
N GLY A 3 -58.74 36.16 -23.49
CA GLY A 3 -60.10 35.81 -23.12
C GLY A 3 -60.39 34.38 -23.58
N GLY A 4 -60.56 33.46 -22.64
CA GLY A 4 -60.83 32.05 -22.94
C GLY A 4 -61.10 31.26 -21.67
N LEU A 5 -62.26 31.53 -21.08
CA LEU A 5 -62.75 31.04 -19.79
C LEU A 5 -63.60 29.76 -19.98
N ARG A 6 -63.72 28.98 -18.88
CA ARG A 6 -64.85 28.09 -18.48
C ARG A 6 -64.65 26.57 -18.65
N LYS A 7 -65.06 25.69 -17.72
CA LYS A 7 -65.51 25.74 -16.30
C LYS A 7 -65.95 24.27 -15.93
N ILE A 8 -65.67 23.86 -14.69
CA ILE A 8 -66.61 23.18 -13.73
C ILE A 8 -66.72 21.62 -13.71
N THR A 9 -66.16 21.07 -12.61
CA THR A 9 -66.50 19.86 -11.78
C THR A 9 -67.99 19.92 -11.30
N PRO A 10 -68.74 18.90 -10.77
CA PRO A 10 -68.32 17.91 -9.75
C PRO A 10 -69.14 16.58 -9.66
N LEU A 11 -68.79 15.69 -8.71
CA LEU A 11 -69.64 14.99 -7.70
C LEU A 11 -68.90 13.73 -7.19
N VAL A 12 -68.47 13.68 -5.93
CA VAL A 12 -69.19 13.17 -4.73
C VAL A 12 -69.57 11.69 -4.83
N GLY A 13 -68.89 10.89 -4.01
CA GLY A 13 -69.25 9.53 -3.64
C GLY A 13 -68.64 9.20 -2.28
N ALA A 14 -69.22 9.75 -1.22
CA ALA A 14 -68.92 9.38 0.16
C ALA A 14 -69.66 8.08 0.50
N VAL A 15 -68.94 7.07 0.98
CA VAL A 15 -69.51 5.96 1.74
C VAL A 15 -68.75 5.87 3.05
N LEU A 16 -69.40 6.30 4.13
CA LEU A 16 -69.04 5.95 5.49
C LEU A 16 -69.39 4.48 5.71
N ALA A 17 -68.41 3.68 6.13
CA ALA A 17 -68.65 2.47 6.91
C ALA A 17 -67.83 2.59 8.20
N ALA A 18 -68.52 2.96 9.27
CA ALA A 18 -67.99 2.90 10.63
C ALA A 18 -68.17 1.46 11.14
N SER A 19 -67.07 0.74 11.27
CA SER A 19 -67.03 -0.55 11.98
C SER A 19 -66.20 -0.38 13.24
N LEU A 20 -66.88 -0.26 14.38
CA LEU A 20 -66.28 -0.35 15.70
C LEU A 20 -65.98 -1.82 16.01
N LEU A 21 -64.70 -2.19 16.05
CA LEU A 21 -64.24 -3.36 16.78
C LEU A 21 -63.04 -2.97 17.64
N ALA A 22 -63.32 -2.78 18.92
CA ALA A 22 -62.32 -2.84 19.97
C ALA A 22 -61.79 -4.28 20.05
N GLY A 23 -60.53 -4.47 19.67
CA GLY A 23 -59.78 -5.71 19.87
C GLY A 23 -58.44 -5.37 20.51
N CYS A 24 -58.31 -5.61 21.81
CA CYS A 24 -57.04 -5.63 22.51
C CYS A 24 -56.18 -6.76 21.94
N GLY A 25 -54.94 -6.47 21.53
CA GLY A 25 -53.99 -7.53 21.19
C GLY A 25 -52.70 -7.04 20.56
N GLY A 26 -51.65 -6.93 21.37
CA GLY A 26 -50.28 -7.20 20.96
C GLY A 26 -49.53 -6.07 20.25
N SER A 27 -48.63 -5.43 20.99
CA SER A 27 -47.47 -4.71 20.45
C SER A 27 -46.72 -5.58 19.46
N ALA A 28 -46.79 -5.25 18.17
CA ALA A 28 -45.79 -5.64 17.19
C ALA A 28 -44.91 -4.41 16.96
N GLU A 29 -43.94 -4.20 17.85
CA GLU A 29 -42.77 -3.40 17.54
C GLU A 29 -42.20 -3.92 16.23
N GLY A 30 -42.28 -3.09 15.18
CA GLY A 30 -41.61 -3.33 13.93
C GLY A 30 -40.13 -3.53 14.24
N ARG A 31 -39.65 -4.77 14.13
CA ARG A 31 -38.22 -5.06 14.08
C ARG A 31 -37.68 -4.37 12.85
N GLN A 32 -37.19 -3.14 13.07
CA GLN A 32 -36.34 -2.44 12.14
C GLN A 32 -35.19 -3.39 11.79
N PRO A 33 -34.95 -3.72 10.51
CA PRO A 33 -33.85 -4.58 10.15
C PRO A 33 -32.57 -3.92 10.67
N THR A 34 -31.95 -4.54 11.68
CA THR A 34 -30.63 -4.14 12.14
C THR A 34 -29.72 -4.10 10.92
N PRO A 35 -29.02 -3.00 10.64
CA PRO A 35 -28.07 -2.94 9.55
C PRO A 35 -27.03 -4.02 9.80
N THR A 36 -27.14 -5.13 9.06
CA THR A 36 -26.08 -6.12 8.99
C THR A 36 -24.85 -5.36 8.56
N LYS A 37 -23.76 -5.45 9.34
CA LYS A 37 -22.46 -4.92 8.92
C LYS A 37 -22.05 -5.68 7.66
N THR A 38 -22.47 -5.20 6.49
CA THR A 38 -22.06 -5.75 5.21
C THR A 38 -20.59 -5.41 5.08
N CYS A 39 -19.77 -6.43 5.16
CA CYS A 39 -18.34 -6.26 5.05
C CYS A 39 -18.03 -5.75 3.65
N PRO A 40 -17.04 -4.86 3.47
CA PRO A 40 -16.55 -4.56 2.14
C PRO A 40 -16.20 -5.90 1.48
N ALA A 41 -16.74 -6.16 0.30
CA ALA A 41 -16.37 -7.34 -0.46
C ALA A 41 -14.84 -7.32 -0.61
N GLU A 42 -14.19 -8.44 -0.29
CA GLU A 42 -12.78 -8.62 -0.59
C GLU A 42 -12.57 -8.35 -2.08
N VAL A 43 -11.56 -7.55 -2.43
CA VAL A 43 -11.29 -7.24 -3.83
C VAL A 43 -11.04 -8.56 -4.56
N PRO A 44 -11.81 -8.88 -5.61
CA PRO A 44 -11.69 -10.17 -6.26
C PRO A 44 -10.28 -10.33 -6.85
N ALA A 45 -9.76 -11.56 -6.86
CA ALA A 45 -8.49 -11.83 -7.51
C ALA A 45 -8.60 -11.59 -9.03
N PRO A 46 -7.52 -11.13 -9.71
CA PRO A 46 -7.47 -11.12 -11.17
C PRO A 46 -7.71 -12.53 -11.71
N THR A 47 -8.52 -12.63 -12.76
CA THR A 47 -8.80 -13.94 -13.39
C THR A 47 -7.79 -14.26 -14.50
N ALA A 48 -6.98 -13.28 -14.90
CA ALA A 48 -5.91 -13.44 -15.88
C ALA A 48 -4.60 -12.89 -15.32
N LYS A 49 -3.49 -13.55 -15.65
CA LYS A 49 -2.15 -13.07 -15.33
C LYS A 49 -1.72 -12.05 -16.38
N ILE A 50 -1.78 -10.77 -16.03
CA ILE A 50 -1.30 -9.68 -16.88
C ILE A 50 0.12 -9.32 -16.42
N ALA A 51 1.05 -9.20 -17.37
CA ALA A 51 2.41 -8.77 -17.06
C ALA A 51 2.40 -7.27 -16.67
N PRO A 52 3.05 -6.86 -15.57
CA PRO A 52 3.13 -5.44 -15.20
C PRO A 52 3.66 -4.54 -16.32
N SER A 53 4.60 -5.04 -17.14
CA SER A 53 5.19 -4.32 -18.28
C SER A 53 4.23 -4.00 -19.43
N THR A 54 3.02 -4.56 -19.42
CA THR A 54 1.94 -4.24 -20.36
C THR A 54 0.86 -3.38 -19.75
N ILE A 55 0.97 -3.02 -18.46
CA ILE A 55 -0.02 -2.21 -17.74
C ILE A 55 0.40 -0.75 -17.76
N TYR A 56 -0.51 0.09 -18.24
CA TYR A 56 -0.39 1.53 -18.27
C TYR A 56 -1.35 2.15 -17.25
N LEU A 57 -0.85 3.07 -16.43
CA LEU A 57 -1.66 3.73 -15.40
C LEU A 57 -1.21 5.17 -15.13
N ASN A 58 -2.14 5.99 -14.66
CA ASN A 58 -1.86 7.29 -14.08
C ASN A 58 -1.76 7.17 -12.56
N VAL A 59 -0.97 8.03 -11.94
CA VAL A 59 -0.85 8.13 -10.48
C VAL A 59 -1.28 9.53 -10.04
N VAL A 60 -2.37 9.59 -9.30
CA VAL A 60 -3.01 10.85 -8.88
C VAL A 60 -2.87 11.01 -7.38
N ASN A 61 -2.27 12.12 -6.94
CA ASN A 61 -2.20 12.45 -5.51
C ASN A 61 -3.46 13.17 -5.07
N ALA A 62 -4.31 12.49 -4.28
CA ALA A 62 -5.44 13.11 -3.60
C ALA A 62 -5.15 13.35 -2.11
N SER A 63 -3.95 13.02 -1.64
CA SER A 63 -3.53 13.13 -0.25
C SER A 63 -2.99 14.52 0.09
N SER A 64 -2.85 14.79 1.38
CA SER A 64 -2.13 15.96 1.90
C SER A 64 -0.60 15.85 1.79
N LYS A 65 -0.07 14.70 1.35
CA LYS A 65 1.37 14.42 1.33
C LYS A 65 2.00 14.86 0.01
N GLY A 66 2.81 15.92 0.07
CA GLY A 66 3.61 16.36 -1.06
C GLY A 66 4.56 15.27 -1.56
N GLY A 67 4.65 15.09 -2.88
CA GLY A 67 5.57 14.14 -3.52
C GLY A 67 5.13 12.67 -3.51
N LEU A 68 4.00 12.32 -2.89
CA LEU A 68 3.55 10.94 -2.75
C LEU A 68 3.35 10.23 -4.11
N ALA A 69 2.71 10.89 -5.07
CA ALA A 69 2.49 10.32 -6.41
C ALA A 69 3.81 10.12 -7.18
N ALA A 70 4.77 11.05 -7.04
CA ALA A 70 6.07 10.92 -7.69
C ALA A 70 6.88 9.74 -7.13
N GLN A 71 6.91 9.56 -5.81
CA GLN A 71 7.56 8.41 -5.17
C GLN A 71 6.88 7.09 -5.57
N THR A 72 5.55 7.07 -5.50
CA THR A 72 4.74 5.89 -5.87
C THR A 72 4.96 5.50 -7.33
N SER A 73 5.05 6.48 -8.23
CA SER A 73 5.34 6.26 -9.65
C SER A 73 6.69 5.57 -9.87
N LYS A 74 7.76 6.02 -9.18
CA LYS A 74 9.08 5.37 -9.24
C LYS A 74 9.02 3.92 -8.75
N LEU A 75 8.37 3.67 -7.61
CA LEU A 75 8.20 2.34 -7.05
C LEU A 75 7.42 1.39 -7.98
N LEU A 76 6.36 1.88 -8.60
CA LEU A 76 5.57 1.12 -9.58
C LEU A 76 6.38 0.83 -10.86
N GLY A 77 7.16 1.82 -11.33
CA GLY A 77 8.11 1.62 -12.42
C GLY A 77 9.11 0.50 -12.13
N TRP A 78 9.67 0.44 -10.92
CA TRP A 78 10.55 -0.67 -10.52
C TRP A 78 9.84 -2.02 -10.40
N ARG A 79 8.52 -2.03 -10.14
CA ARG A 79 7.68 -3.23 -10.20
C ARG A 79 7.27 -3.60 -11.63
N GLY A 80 7.73 -2.83 -12.62
CA GLY A 80 7.53 -3.09 -14.05
C GLY A 80 6.31 -2.42 -14.66
N PHE A 81 5.53 -1.64 -13.90
CA PHE A 81 4.38 -0.91 -14.44
C PHE A 81 4.82 0.29 -15.28
N LYS A 82 4.00 0.68 -16.27
CA LYS A 82 4.23 1.87 -17.08
C LYS A 82 3.36 3.02 -16.61
N VAL A 83 3.95 3.94 -15.86
CA VAL A 83 3.25 5.15 -15.42
C VAL A 83 3.22 6.15 -16.57
N LEU A 84 2.01 6.56 -16.95
CA LEU A 84 1.76 7.53 -18.03
C LEU A 84 1.84 8.96 -17.49
N GLU A 85 1.08 9.23 -16.43
CA GLU A 85 0.98 10.56 -15.84
C GLU A 85 1.14 10.50 -14.31
N VAL A 86 1.75 11.55 -13.76
CA VAL A 86 1.83 11.81 -12.32
C VAL A 86 1.23 13.19 -12.08
N SER A 87 0.13 13.26 -11.35
CA SER A 87 -0.62 14.50 -11.14
C SER A 87 -1.16 14.61 -9.70
N ASN A 88 -1.67 15.79 -9.36
CA ASN A 88 -2.54 15.95 -8.18
C ASN A 88 -3.99 15.84 -8.62
N GLN A 89 -4.88 15.47 -7.71
CA GLN A 89 -6.30 15.48 -7.98
C GLN A 89 -6.74 16.89 -8.41
N SER A 90 -7.47 16.97 -9.52
CA SER A 90 -7.98 18.22 -10.05
C SER A 90 -8.93 18.88 -9.06
N VAL A 91 -8.89 20.21 -8.94
CA VAL A 91 -9.87 20.97 -8.16
C VAL A 91 -11.29 20.87 -8.73
N MET A 92 -11.42 20.44 -9.99
CA MET A 92 -12.69 20.19 -10.66
C MET A 92 -13.21 18.77 -10.42
N ASP A 93 -12.40 17.91 -9.79
CA ASP A 93 -12.82 16.57 -9.36
C ASP A 93 -13.42 16.66 -7.96
N ASP A 94 -14.76 16.61 -7.89
CA ASP A 94 -15.56 16.75 -6.66
C ASP A 94 -15.58 15.47 -5.81
N ARG A 95 -14.99 14.37 -6.28
CA ARG A 95 -14.89 13.13 -5.52
C ARG A 95 -14.02 13.33 -4.27
N PRO A 96 -14.44 12.83 -3.11
CA PRO A 96 -13.62 12.90 -1.91
C PRO A 96 -12.33 12.08 -2.08
N ALA A 97 -11.24 12.56 -1.47
CA ALA A 97 -9.99 11.80 -1.43
C ALA A 97 -10.21 10.44 -0.75
N PRO A 98 -9.72 9.32 -1.33
CA PRO A 98 -9.84 8.02 -0.68
C PRO A 98 -9.00 7.98 0.60
N LYS A 99 -9.35 7.11 1.55
CA LYS A 99 -8.55 6.93 2.77
C LYS A 99 -7.17 6.32 2.46
N ALA A 100 -7.14 5.21 1.72
CA ALA A 100 -5.92 4.51 1.35
C ALA A 100 -5.62 4.66 -0.15
N ALA A 101 -6.43 4.05 -1.00
CA ALA A 101 -6.35 4.22 -2.44
C ALA A 101 -7.70 3.98 -3.11
N GLU A 102 -7.91 4.63 -4.25
CA GLU A 102 -8.98 4.32 -5.20
C GLU A 102 -8.35 3.98 -6.56
N ILE A 103 -8.78 2.89 -7.18
CA ILE A 103 -8.37 2.47 -8.52
C ILE A 103 -9.56 2.67 -9.44
N ARG A 104 -9.47 3.68 -10.30
CA ARG A 104 -10.52 4.03 -11.26
C ARG A 104 -10.23 3.35 -12.59
N TYR A 105 -11.25 2.74 -13.20
CA TYR A 105 -11.08 1.97 -14.42
C TYR A 105 -12.37 1.91 -15.25
N GLY A 106 -12.22 1.74 -16.56
CA GLY A 106 -13.34 1.46 -17.46
C GLY A 106 -13.60 -0.02 -17.63
N LYS A 107 -14.72 -0.39 -18.26
CA LYS A 107 -15.11 -1.79 -18.48
C LYS A 107 -13.99 -2.66 -19.08
N SER A 108 -13.19 -2.12 -20.00
CA SER A 108 -12.04 -2.79 -20.63
C SER A 108 -10.80 -2.91 -19.71
N GLY A 109 -10.67 -2.03 -18.72
CA GLY A 109 -9.55 -1.97 -17.77
C GLY A 109 -9.73 -2.83 -16.51
N ARG A 110 -10.85 -3.53 -16.33
CA ARG A 110 -11.16 -4.25 -15.07
C ARG A 110 -10.06 -5.22 -14.62
N GLN A 111 -9.53 -6.05 -15.52
CA GLN A 111 -8.45 -6.99 -15.15
C GLN A 111 -7.13 -6.29 -14.84
N ILE A 112 -6.88 -5.15 -15.48
CA ILE A 112 -5.73 -4.29 -15.19
C ILE A 112 -5.88 -3.69 -13.79
N ALA A 113 -7.05 -3.15 -13.47
CA ALA A 113 -7.36 -2.59 -12.15
C ALA A 113 -7.20 -3.63 -11.04
N LEU A 114 -7.69 -4.86 -11.24
CA LEU A 114 -7.50 -5.95 -10.28
C LEU A 114 -6.02 -6.31 -10.12
N THR A 115 -5.23 -6.28 -11.21
CA THR A 115 -3.79 -6.52 -11.14
C THR A 115 -3.08 -5.43 -10.35
N VAL A 116 -3.41 -4.15 -10.58
CA VAL A 116 -2.89 -3.02 -9.79
C VAL A 116 -3.30 -3.15 -8.32
N ALA A 117 -4.53 -3.59 -8.04
CA ALA A 117 -5.03 -3.78 -6.67
C ALA A 117 -4.18 -4.77 -5.86
N THR A 118 -3.55 -5.77 -6.49
CA THR A 118 -2.61 -6.68 -5.80
C THR A 118 -1.36 -5.99 -5.25
N GLN A 119 -1.06 -4.78 -5.73
CA GLN A 119 0.11 -4.01 -5.34
C GLN A 119 -0.17 -3.00 -4.23
N VAL A 120 -1.44 -2.76 -3.91
CA VAL A 120 -1.89 -1.66 -3.06
C VAL A 120 -2.55 -2.22 -1.80
N GLN A 121 -2.28 -1.62 -0.64
CA GLN A 121 -2.96 -2.00 0.60
C GLN A 121 -4.31 -1.30 0.69
N ASN A 122 -5.37 -2.07 0.94
CA ASN A 122 -6.75 -1.59 1.10
C ASN A 122 -7.28 -0.74 -0.08
N PRO A 123 -7.16 -1.20 -1.34
CA PRO A 123 -7.67 -0.44 -2.48
C PRO A 123 -9.19 -0.52 -2.55
N VAL A 124 -9.81 0.57 -3.00
CA VAL A 124 -11.20 0.61 -3.46
C VAL A 124 -11.20 0.62 -4.98
N LEU A 125 -12.05 -0.19 -5.61
CA LEU A 125 -12.19 -0.24 -7.06
C LEU A 125 -13.44 0.56 -7.45
N VAL A 126 -13.28 1.48 -8.41
CA VAL A 126 -14.38 2.30 -8.94
C VAL A 126 -14.39 2.17 -10.46
N GLU A 127 -15.48 1.65 -10.99
CA GLU A 127 -15.71 1.61 -12.43
C GLU A 127 -16.24 2.97 -12.89
N ASP A 128 -15.70 3.50 -13.99
CA ASP A 128 -16.22 4.69 -14.67
C ASP A 128 -16.45 4.42 -16.16
N ASP A 129 -16.90 5.46 -16.87
CA ASP A 129 -17.36 5.33 -18.26
C ASP A 129 -16.22 5.39 -19.31
N ARG A 130 -14.95 5.36 -18.90
CA ARG A 130 -13.84 5.37 -19.88
C ARG A 130 -13.88 4.09 -20.73
N THR A 131 -13.52 4.22 -22.01
CA THR A 131 -13.55 3.09 -22.95
C THR A 131 -12.17 2.45 -23.15
N ASP A 132 -11.11 3.20 -22.91
CA ASP A 132 -9.74 2.72 -23.00
C ASP A 132 -9.34 1.92 -21.73
N PRO A 133 -8.30 1.08 -21.81
CA PRO A 133 -7.94 0.18 -20.72
C PRO A 133 -7.06 0.83 -19.64
N THR A 134 -6.80 2.13 -19.69
CA THR A 134 -5.98 2.80 -18.68
C THR A 134 -6.69 2.86 -17.33
N VAL A 135 -5.91 2.88 -16.25
CA VAL A 135 -6.42 2.97 -14.88
C VAL A 135 -5.78 4.15 -14.18
N ASP A 136 -6.53 4.78 -13.28
CA ASP A 136 -5.97 5.79 -12.38
C ASP A 136 -5.80 5.19 -10.99
N LEU A 137 -4.59 5.26 -10.45
CA LEU A 137 -4.31 4.97 -9.06
C LEU A 137 -4.34 6.30 -8.28
N VAL A 138 -5.41 6.52 -7.53
CA VAL A 138 -5.63 7.72 -6.72
C VAL A 138 -5.21 7.45 -5.29
N LEU A 139 -4.29 8.26 -4.78
CA LEU A 139 -3.59 8.03 -3.52
C LEU A 139 -4.21 8.85 -2.38
N GLY A 140 -4.57 8.16 -1.30
CA GLY A 140 -5.07 8.76 -0.05
C GLY A 140 -3.98 8.99 0.99
N ASP A 141 -4.33 9.65 2.10
CA ASP A 141 -3.38 9.91 3.20
C ASP A 141 -2.84 8.63 3.85
N SER A 142 -3.63 7.56 3.89
CA SER A 142 -3.22 6.25 4.41
C SER A 142 -2.69 5.31 3.31
N PHE A 143 -2.33 5.83 2.14
CA PHE A 143 -1.80 5.03 1.05
C PHE A 143 -0.55 4.25 1.46
N ALA A 144 -0.50 2.98 1.08
CA ALA A 144 0.70 2.17 1.12
C ALA A 144 0.66 1.11 0.01
N LEU A 145 1.81 0.83 -0.59
CA LEU A 145 1.98 -0.34 -1.45
C LEU A 145 2.14 -1.60 -0.57
N VAL A 146 1.74 -2.74 -1.10
CA VAL A 146 2.08 -4.06 -0.52
C VAL A 146 3.60 -4.20 -0.51
N PRO A 147 4.24 -4.49 0.64
CA PRO A 147 5.70 -4.62 0.72
C PRO A 147 6.25 -5.73 -0.18
N VAL A 148 7.39 -5.50 -0.80
CA VAL A 148 8.10 -6.53 -1.56
C VAL A 148 8.86 -7.44 -0.59
N PRO A 149 8.66 -8.77 -0.60
CA PRO A 149 9.38 -9.67 0.29
C PRO A 149 10.91 -9.50 0.18
N PRO A 150 11.67 -9.62 1.28
CA PRO A 150 13.14 -9.55 1.23
C PRO A 150 13.71 -10.69 0.35
N PRO A 151 14.55 -10.39 -0.66
CA PRO A 151 15.10 -11.39 -1.56
C PRO A 151 16.09 -12.33 -0.83
N PRO A 152 16.48 -13.48 -1.41
CA PRO A 152 17.52 -14.32 -0.82
C PRO A 152 18.86 -13.57 -0.68
N PRO A 153 19.74 -13.94 0.29
CA PRO A 153 21.04 -13.29 0.49
C PRO A 153 21.90 -13.15 -0.77
N SER A 154 21.86 -14.15 -1.67
CA SER A 154 22.63 -14.18 -2.92
C SER A 154 22.28 -13.07 -3.92
N GLN A 155 21.14 -12.38 -3.73
CA GLN A 155 20.74 -11.24 -4.54
C GLN A 155 21.03 -9.89 -3.87
N VAL A 156 21.62 -9.90 -2.67
CA VAL A 156 21.84 -8.71 -1.86
C VAL A 156 23.32 -8.32 -1.86
N LYS A 157 23.56 -7.10 -2.32
CA LYS A 157 24.87 -6.46 -2.32
C LYS A 157 25.00 -5.55 -1.10
N VAL A 158 26.10 -5.70 -0.36
CA VAL A 158 26.33 -4.95 0.88
C VAL A 158 27.71 -4.30 0.94
N ASN A 159 27.78 -3.10 1.49
CA ASN A 159 29.01 -2.52 2.02
C ASN A 159 29.01 -2.66 3.55
N VAL A 160 30.16 -2.96 4.16
CA VAL A 160 30.26 -3.11 5.63
C VAL A 160 31.23 -2.09 6.19
N TYR A 161 30.73 -1.17 7.00
CA TYR A 161 31.49 -0.08 7.57
C TYR A 161 31.62 -0.19 9.08
N ASN A 162 32.81 0.09 9.57
CA ASN A 162 33.11 0.19 10.99
C ASN A 162 32.97 1.65 11.46
N THR A 163 32.12 1.89 12.46
CA THR A 163 32.03 3.19 13.16
C THR A 163 32.59 3.13 14.59
N THR A 164 33.29 2.04 14.93
CA THR A 164 33.77 1.75 16.29
C THR A 164 35.30 1.85 16.37
N TYR A 165 35.85 1.72 17.58
CA TYR A 165 37.29 1.63 17.82
C TYR A 165 37.86 0.21 17.59
N ARG A 166 37.02 -0.78 17.28
CA ARG A 166 37.43 -2.19 17.14
C ARG A 166 38.10 -2.40 15.78
N SER A 167 39.42 -2.55 15.76
CA SER A 167 40.15 -2.84 14.51
C SER A 167 39.68 -4.15 13.87
N GLY A 168 39.60 -4.18 12.54
CA GLY A 168 39.23 -5.37 11.76
C GLY A 168 37.75 -5.77 11.78
N LEU A 169 36.90 -5.07 12.55
CA LEU A 169 35.51 -5.47 12.76
C LEU A 169 34.70 -5.59 11.46
N SER A 170 34.80 -4.61 10.57
CA SER A 170 34.07 -4.64 9.29
C SER A 170 34.48 -5.84 8.43
N GLY A 171 35.78 -6.13 8.35
CA GLY A 171 36.29 -7.29 7.62
C GLY A 171 35.85 -8.63 8.20
N GLU A 172 35.78 -8.75 9.53
CA GLU A 172 35.22 -9.94 10.20
C GLU A 172 33.75 -10.14 9.84
N VAL A 173 32.93 -9.10 9.98
CA VAL A 173 31.50 -9.17 9.67
C VAL A 173 31.25 -9.39 8.19
N SER A 174 32.06 -8.80 7.30
CA SER A 174 32.00 -9.09 5.87
C SER A 174 32.14 -10.57 5.56
N LYS A 175 33.15 -11.24 6.13
CA LYS A 175 33.36 -12.69 5.93
C LYS A 175 32.18 -13.51 6.42
N GLN A 176 31.58 -13.12 7.55
CA GLN A 176 30.38 -13.79 8.08
C GLN A 176 29.17 -13.60 7.15
N LEU A 177 28.99 -12.40 6.58
CA LEU A 177 27.90 -12.15 5.62
C LEU A 177 28.14 -12.87 4.29
N GLU A 178 29.37 -12.93 3.79
CA GLU A 178 29.74 -13.74 2.60
C GLU A 178 29.44 -15.22 2.81
N ALA A 179 29.81 -15.76 3.98
CA ALA A 179 29.49 -17.15 4.34
C ALA A 179 27.98 -17.42 4.37
N ARG A 180 27.18 -16.39 4.67
CA ARG A 180 25.70 -16.43 4.63
C ARG A 180 25.11 -16.14 3.24
N GLY A 181 25.96 -16.05 2.22
CA GLY A 181 25.58 -15.91 0.82
C GLY A 181 25.34 -14.47 0.35
N PHE A 182 25.65 -13.45 1.14
CA PHE A 182 25.60 -12.07 0.68
C PHE A 182 26.77 -11.76 -0.26
N THR A 183 26.58 -10.81 -1.18
CA THR A 183 27.68 -10.25 -1.97
C THR A 183 28.24 -9.02 -1.27
N VAL A 184 29.42 -9.12 -0.67
CA VAL A 184 30.10 -7.94 -0.09
C VAL A 184 30.83 -7.21 -1.21
N LEU A 185 30.51 -5.93 -1.40
CA LEU A 185 31.16 -5.07 -2.40
C LEU A 185 32.39 -4.37 -1.83
N SER A 186 32.31 -3.92 -0.59
CA SER A 186 33.36 -3.17 0.09
C SER A 186 33.26 -3.33 1.60
N ASN A 187 34.40 -3.17 2.27
CA ASN A 187 34.44 -2.98 3.70
C ASN A 187 35.51 -1.95 4.09
N GLY A 188 35.34 -1.34 5.27
CA GLY A 188 36.29 -0.35 5.76
C GLY A 188 35.75 0.48 6.91
N ASN A 189 36.34 1.66 7.12
CA ASN A 189 35.78 2.66 8.02
C ASN A 189 34.63 3.40 7.35
N ASP A 190 33.66 3.86 8.13
CA ASP A 190 32.50 4.58 7.60
C ASP A 190 32.91 5.90 6.92
N PRO A 191 32.64 6.07 5.61
CA PRO A 191 33.01 7.29 4.90
C PRO A 191 32.26 8.52 5.42
N SER A 192 31.06 8.33 5.97
CA SER A 192 30.27 9.39 6.61
C SER A 192 30.83 9.80 7.98
N LYS A 193 31.84 9.10 8.50
CA LYS A 193 32.43 9.34 9.83
C LYS A 193 31.39 9.37 10.94
N SER A 194 30.36 8.53 10.83
CA SER A 194 29.28 8.49 11.81
C SER A 194 29.81 7.97 13.15
N PHE A 195 29.22 8.46 14.24
CA PHE A 195 29.46 7.94 15.57
C PHE A 195 28.17 7.30 16.09
N LEU A 196 28.19 5.98 16.31
CA LEU A 196 27.03 5.17 16.68
C LEU A 196 27.26 4.50 18.05
N PRO A 197 27.30 5.26 19.15
CA PRO A 197 27.59 4.72 20.48
C PRO A 197 26.50 3.79 21.00
N ASP A 198 25.25 4.01 20.57
CA ASP A 198 24.08 3.34 21.11
C ASP A 198 23.42 2.32 20.18
N ASP A 199 23.90 2.19 18.95
CA ASP A 199 23.35 1.29 17.94
C ASP A 199 24.12 -0.03 17.86
N VAL A 200 23.42 -1.07 17.42
CA VAL A 200 24.02 -2.34 16.98
C VAL A 200 24.49 -2.20 15.53
N ALA A 201 23.60 -1.81 14.64
CA ALA A 201 23.93 -1.50 13.27
C ALA A 201 22.93 -0.48 12.71
N LEU A 202 23.44 0.46 11.92
CA LEU A 202 22.64 1.35 11.09
C LEU A 202 22.72 0.89 9.64
N ILE A 203 21.60 0.45 9.10
CA ILE A 203 21.48 -0.08 7.74
C ILE A 203 20.95 1.03 6.84
N ARG A 204 21.83 1.57 5.99
CA ARG A 204 21.52 2.67 5.09
C ARG A 204 21.14 2.14 3.71
N HIS A 205 20.08 2.67 3.13
CA HIS A 205 19.57 2.20 1.85
C HIS A 205 18.85 3.29 1.04
N GLY A 206 18.72 3.04 -0.26
CA GLY A 206 17.85 3.80 -1.13
C GLY A 206 16.40 3.30 -1.05
N GLU A 207 15.49 4.03 -1.68
CA GLU A 207 14.08 3.64 -1.78
C GLU A 207 13.92 2.24 -2.43
N ARG A 208 14.67 1.99 -3.51
CA ARG A 208 14.67 0.70 -4.23
C ARG A 208 15.37 -0.43 -3.45
N GLY A 209 16.33 -0.07 -2.60
CA GLY A 209 17.12 -1.01 -1.79
C GLY A 209 16.44 -1.46 -0.50
N GLU A 210 15.25 -0.95 -0.18
CA GLU A 210 14.55 -1.27 1.07
C GLU A 210 14.31 -2.78 1.28
N PRO A 211 13.92 -3.60 0.28
CA PRO A 211 13.79 -5.04 0.47
C PRO A 211 15.13 -5.73 0.80
N ASN A 212 16.23 -5.24 0.21
CA ASN A 212 17.58 -5.69 0.51
C ASN A 212 17.97 -5.30 1.93
N ALA A 213 17.67 -4.07 2.34
CA ALA A 213 17.93 -3.58 3.69
C ALA A 213 17.21 -4.42 4.75
N ARG A 214 15.93 -4.77 4.52
CA ARG A 214 15.20 -5.71 5.39
C ARG A 214 15.88 -7.07 5.47
N ARG A 215 16.38 -7.61 4.36
CA ARG A 215 17.13 -8.88 4.37
C ARG A 215 18.39 -8.80 5.23
N VAL A 216 19.14 -7.71 5.11
CA VAL A 216 20.36 -7.47 5.90
C VAL A 216 20.02 -7.28 7.38
N ALA A 217 18.93 -6.58 7.69
CA ALA A 217 18.49 -6.32 9.05
C ALA A 217 18.19 -7.60 9.85
N LEU A 218 17.74 -8.65 9.17
CA LEU A 218 17.53 -9.97 9.81
C LEU A 218 18.82 -10.55 10.40
N GLN A 219 20.01 -10.09 9.99
CA GLN A 219 21.28 -10.56 10.52
C GLN A 219 21.63 -9.94 11.88
N PHE A 220 20.94 -8.86 12.28
CA PHE A 220 21.29 -8.05 13.45
C PHE A 220 20.09 -7.91 14.39
N LYS A 221 20.29 -8.25 15.66
CA LYS A 221 19.27 -8.01 16.68
C LYS A 221 19.24 -6.52 17.03
N GLY A 222 18.21 -5.81 16.58
CA GLY A 222 18.02 -4.38 16.88
C GLY A 222 18.72 -3.43 15.90
N ALA A 223 18.99 -3.86 14.66
CA ALA A 223 19.41 -2.92 13.62
C ALA A 223 18.32 -1.89 13.30
N ARG A 224 18.75 -0.68 12.97
CA ARG A 224 17.90 0.40 12.47
C ARG A 224 18.08 0.54 10.97
N LEU A 225 16.96 0.72 10.25
CA LEU A 225 16.99 1.04 8.83
C LEU A 225 16.84 2.55 8.66
N VAL A 226 17.65 3.13 7.78
CA VAL A 226 17.57 4.54 7.39
C VAL A 226 17.61 4.63 5.88
N GLN A 227 16.59 5.26 5.30
CA GLN A 227 16.60 5.66 3.92
C GLN A 227 17.40 6.96 3.78
N ASP A 228 18.44 6.97 2.95
CA ASP A 228 19.36 8.10 2.80
C ASP A 228 19.27 8.81 1.44
N GLY A 229 18.26 8.47 0.65
CA GLY A 229 17.98 9.10 -0.64
C GLY A 229 18.88 8.63 -1.78
N ARG A 230 19.80 7.69 -1.56
CA ARG A 230 20.60 7.11 -2.65
C ARG A 230 19.71 6.44 -3.69
N GLU A 231 20.21 6.40 -4.91
CA GLU A 231 19.65 5.56 -5.97
C GLU A 231 20.22 4.13 -5.87
N GLY A 232 19.53 3.17 -6.47
CA GLY A 232 19.99 1.77 -6.51
C GLY A 232 19.55 0.91 -5.33
N THR A 233 20.11 -0.31 -5.28
CA THR A 233 19.67 -1.39 -4.39
C THR A 233 20.72 -1.83 -3.39
N ASP A 234 21.90 -1.23 -3.43
CA ASP A 234 23.01 -1.59 -2.57
C ASP A 234 22.78 -1.03 -1.16
N VAL A 235 23.21 -1.78 -0.16
CA VAL A 235 22.92 -1.52 1.26
C VAL A 235 24.23 -1.33 2.02
N ASP A 236 24.30 -0.29 2.85
CA ASP A 236 25.45 -0.12 3.75
C ASP A 236 25.09 -0.58 5.15
N VAL A 237 25.98 -1.33 5.78
CA VAL A 237 25.90 -1.73 7.18
C VAL A 237 26.94 -0.95 7.95
N ALA A 238 26.54 0.08 8.69
CA ALA A 238 27.41 0.75 9.64
C ALA A 238 27.31 0.10 11.02
N LEU A 239 28.38 -0.58 11.45
CA LEU A 239 28.45 -1.33 12.69
C LEU A 239 28.66 -0.38 13.88
N GLY A 240 27.72 -0.35 14.81
CA GLY A 240 27.76 0.50 15.99
C GLY A 240 28.46 -0.14 17.19
N ASN A 241 28.70 0.64 18.25
CA ASN A 241 29.46 0.19 19.42
C ASN A 241 28.77 -0.92 20.22
N LYS A 242 27.44 -1.08 20.10
CA LYS A 242 26.72 -2.19 20.73
C LYS A 242 26.71 -3.47 19.89
N TYR A 243 27.33 -3.47 18.71
CA TYR A 243 27.49 -4.68 17.91
C TYR A 243 28.34 -5.71 18.66
N SER A 244 27.77 -6.90 18.86
CA SER A 244 28.46 -8.05 19.45
C SER A 244 28.67 -9.15 18.42
N GLN A 245 27.59 -9.60 17.78
CA GLN A 245 27.58 -10.71 16.82
C GLN A 245 26.35 -10.64 15.92
N LEU A 246 26.41 -11.35 14.79
CA LEU A 246 25.22 -11.64 14.00
C LEU A 246 24.30 -12.60 14.76
N VAL A 247 23.00 -12.53 14.50
CA VAL A 247 22.05 -13.52 15.03
C VAL A 247 22.36 -14.92 14.45
N PRO A 248 21.98 -16.02 15.12
CA PRO A 248 22.07 -17.36 14.55
C PRO A 248 21.37 -17.44 13.19
N GLU A 249 21.96 -18.14 12.23
CA GLU A 249 21.46 -18.17 10.84
C GLU A 249 20.02 -18.65 10.73
N ALA A 250 19.63 -19.64 11.54
CA ALA A 250 18.26 -20.15 11.59
C ALA A 250 17.23 -19.06 12.00
N GLN A 251 17.65 -18.03 12.73
CA GLN A 251 16.80 -16.91 13.15
C GLN A 251 16.76 -15.78 12.11
N ALA A 252 17.69 -15.77 11.15
CA ALA A 252 17.84 -14.72 10.15
C ALA A 252 16.90 -14.92 8.94
N THR A 253 15.67 -15.35 9.20
CA THR A 253 14.66 -15.66 8.19
C THR A 253 13.57 -14.58 8.15
N PRO A 254 13.07 -14.20 6.96
CA PRO A 254 12.00 -13.23 6.86
C PRO A 254 10.72 -13.82 7.46
N PRO A 255 9.86 -12.99 8.08
CA PRO A 255 8.56 -13.47 8.52
C PRO A 255 7.78 -14.02 7.33
N PRO A 256 6.91 -15.03 7.55
CA PRO A 256 6.05 -15.54 6.49
C PRO A 256 5.22 -14.40 5.91
N THR A 257 5.12 -14.35 4.59
CA THR A 257 4.30 -13.35 3.90
C THR A 257 2.86 -13.43 4.44
N PRO A 258 2.30 -12.35 5.00
CA PRO A 258 0.94 -12.37 5.50
C PRO A 258 0.01 -12.73 4.34
N LYS A 259 -0.83 -13.75 4.54
CA LYS A 259 -1.94 -14.03 3.62
C LYS A 259 -2.92 -12.84 3.71
N PRO A 260 -3.49 -12.39 2.58
CA PRO A 260 -4.64 -11.50 2.63
C PRO A 260 -5.67 -12.11 3.58
N SER A 261 -6.06 -11.36 4.60
CA SER A 261 -7.07 -11.79 5.56
C SER A 261 -8.13 -10.72 5.65
N ARG A 262 -9.38 -11.17 5.78
CA ARG A 262 -10.53 -10.30 5.97
C ARG A 262 -10.35 -9.48 7.26
N PRO A 263 -10.69 -8.17 7.28
CA PRO A 263 -10.48 -7.33 8.45
C PRO A 263 -11.14 -7.89 9.73
N PRO A 264 -10.52 -7.77 10.92
CA PRO A 264 -11.14 -8.20 12.18
C PRO A 264 -12.48 -7.47 12.44
N GLY A 265 -13.50 -8.23 12.86
CA GLY A 265 -14.86 -7.72 13.05
C GLY A 265 -15.78 -7.90 11.83
N CYS A 266 -15.39 -8.79 10.92
CA CYS A 266 -16.11 -9.23 9.73
C CYS A 266 -16.28 -10.75 9.72
#